data_AF-A0A2I7N4M0-F1
#
_entry.id   AF-A0A2I7N4M0-F1
#
_cell.length_a   1.000
_cell.length_b   1.000
_cell.length_c   1.000
_cell.angle_alpha   90.00
_cell.angle_beta   90.00
_cell.angle_gamma   90.00
#
_symmetry.space_group_name_H-M   'P 1'
#
loop_
_entity.id
_entity.type
_entity.pdbx_description
1 polymer ?
#
loop_
_entity_poly.entity_id
_entity_poly.type
_entity_poly.pdbx_seq_one_letter_code
_entity_poly.pdbx_strand_id
1 'polypeptide(L)'
;MKTNKLQCLLLAAGIITIAGCNTGTNANTIGSGNASGLKIVSCTGIPTWNSGTAYSAPNTKVVYNNIQYRNNWWTQGQRPDQNNGVAGSGQPWTKVDNCSSTPTPTPTPTPTPSPTPVPTPTPTPVPTPSPTPTPSPATAGLPAHIAFSPLSTASGTLYYHLNLPYGSGNVETMALSANYTDLIISNYVAGALLGHLIHKKEPNLQFNRDYIYGSLWGQLLQENISTSNYKNNSNWISPDSGTRNQLLAAGQGGPYQINDYSKRLETSAGIGLINFVALQKGLGFTVDAQDNGTQTTSRGPDSLDDKYFGPMAAAYFHLNDMNRMKMNNADTWGPQYQYYTSCMNNLSSSQASQYKYNIYDMLLNAAYNAGTYSTILKDYYRVCAGMYSKSPENTQINLMADYTLSDTQYRSQFGTSEAAGSTFIIYPRQIRIYLDQMHNQKNYNSAAITGNNVLRFSLLDVEYIFQNAMGTLAYVNSSNQYVYVDKNIAKTAYENALSSLGLSLNGFLNIGVAADKVKFFDLLDKSINNLASSLNTDFGAVTQTTIGATSGGGNSGGGTNCINSTGTYPAGRGSYTSNTVITGTDGKLYKCNIAGWCNSVGGAWAYAPSTGLYWSDAWSPYSCN
;
A
#
# COMPACT_ATOMS: atom_id res chain seq x y z
N MET A 1 26.73 57.62 -31.68
CA MET A 1 27.29 56.34 -31.18
C MET A 1 26.18 55.58 -30.45
N LYS A 2 25.76 54.44 -31.04
CA LYS A 2 24.99 53.25 -30.57
C LYS A 2 23.66 53.46 -29.80
N THR A 3 22.44 53.38 -30.38
CA THR A 3 21.58 52.22 -30.85
C THR A 3 21.03 51.33 -29.72
N ASN A 4 19.75 50.89 -29.62
CA ASN A 4 18.61 50.76 -30.56
C ASN A 4 17.23 50.63 -29.85
N LYS A 5 16.16 50.98 -30.59
CA LYS A 5 14.72 50.77 -30.32
C LYS A 5 14.25 49.35 -30.68
N LEU A 6 13.12 48.89 -30.14
CA LEU A 6 12.23 47.91 -30.80
C LEU A 6 10.74 48.13 -30.43
N GLN A 7 9.89 48.22 -31.47
CA GLN A 7 8.42 48.18 -31.46
C GLN A 7 7.98 46.93 -32.25
N CYS A 8 6.85 46.31 -31.88
CA CYS A 8 5.83 45.84 -32.85
C CYS A 8 4.54 45.36 -32.18
N LEU A 9 3.45 45.51 -32.92
CA LEU A 9 2.03 45.45 -32.57
C LEU A 9 1.32 44.44 -33.51
N LEU A 10 0.34 43.69 -32.96
CA LEU A 10 -0.89 43.09 -33.54
C LEU A 10 -1.00 42.63 -35.03
N LEU A 11 -1.60 41.44 -35.24
CA LEU A 11 -2.42 41.11 -36.42
C LEU A 11 -3.39 39.94 -36.19
N ALA A 12 -4.51 39.95 -36.92
CA ALA A 12 -5.71 39.11 -36.78
C ALA A 12 -6.04 38.30 -38.05
N ALA A 13 -6.82 37.21 -37.84
CA ALA A 13 -7.85 36.55 -38.67
C ALA A 13 -7.56 35.92 -40.07
N GLY A 14 -8.17 34.74 -40.31
CA GLY A 14 -8.44 34.18 -41.64
C GLY A 14 -8.93 32.72 -41.65
N ILE A 15 -10.21 32.50 -41.99
CA ILE A 15 -10.89 31.21 -42.26
C ILE A 15 -10.81 30.89 -43.76
N ILE A 16 -10.54 29.64 -44.16
CA ILE A 16 -10.92 29.07 -45.47
C ILE A 16 -11.34 27.60 -45.30
N THR A 17 -12.52 27.25 -45.80
CA THR A 17 -13.03 25.89 -46.01
C THR A 17 -12.87 25.48 -47.48
N ILE A 18 -12.42 24.25 -47.77
CA ILE A 18 -12.74 23.52 -49.02
C ILE A 18 -12.82 22.01 -48.72
N ALA A 19 -13.89 21.37 -49.20
CA ALA A 19 -14.18 19.95 -49.15
C ALA A 19 -13.44 19.15 -50.25
N GLY A 20 -13.14 17.87 -49.97
CA GLY A 20 -12.66 16.91 -50.98
C GLY A 20 -12.71 15.47 -50.47
N CYS A 21 -13.65 14.70 -51.01
CA CYS A 21 -13.77 13.24 -50.89
C CYS A 21 -12.75 12.57 -51.83
N ASN A 22 -11.97 11.57 -51.38
CA ASN A 22 -11.93 10.20 -51.94
C ASN A 22 -10.76 9.31 -51.44
N THR A 23 -11.13 8.05 -51.15
CA THR A 23 -10.45 6.76 -51.36
C THR A 23 -8.98 6.56 -50.98
N GLY A 24 -8.73 5.52 -50.17
CA GLY A 24 -7.41 5.13 -49.71
C GLY A 24 -6.50 4.48 -50.75
N THR A 25 -5.22 4.41 -50.39
CA THR A 25 -4.30 3.29 -50.65
C THR A 25 -3.05 3.50 -49.79
N ASN A 26 -2.48 2.40 -49.32
CA ASN A 26 -1.26 2.36 -48.52
C ASN A 26 -0.05 2.89 -49.31
N ALA A 27 0.70 3.85 -48.77
CA ALA A 27 2.12 4.00 -49.04
C ALA A 27 2.81 4.82 -47.93
N ASN A 28 3.90 4.23 -47.45
CA ASN A 28 4.78 4.69 -46.39
C ASN A 28 5.73 5.78 -46.92
N THR A 29 5.70 6.99 -46.36
CA THR A 29 6.82 7.95 -46.43
C THR A 29 6.85 8.82 -45.18
N ILE A 30 7.97 8.73 -44.46
CA ILE A 30 8.26 9.42 -43.20
C ILE A 30 8.69 10.86 -43.47
N GLY A 31 8.03 11.82 -42.82
CA GLY A 31 8.43 13.22 -42.71
C GLY A 31 8.31 13.69 -41.26
N SER A 32 9.43 14.17 -40.72
CA SER A 32 9.74 14.54 -39.34
C SER A 32 8.82 15.61 -38.72
N GLY A 33 8.38 15.40 -37.48
CA GLY A 33 7.73 16.38 -36.60
C GLY A 33 7.75 15.91 -35.14
N ASN A 34 8.44 16.66 -34.29
CA ASN A 34 8.79 16.37 -32.89
C ASN A 34 7.57 16.11 -31.98
N ALA A 35 7.46 14.89 -31.46
CA ALA A 35 6.66 14.52 -30.30
C ALA A 35 7.47 13.52 -29.47
N SER A 36 7.72 13.83 -28.19
CA SER A 36 8.32 12.89 -27.23
C SER A 36 7.28 11.85 -26.81
N GLY A 37 6.87 11.02 -27.77
CA GLY A 37 6.22 9.74 -27.54
C GLY A 37 7.28 8.64 -27.42
N LEU A 38 6.99 7.62 -26.61
CA LEU A 38 7.78 6.40 -26.45
C LEU A 38 8.40 5.94 -27.78
N LYS A 39 9.73 6.02 -27.87
CA LYS A 39 10.47 5.68 -29.07
C LYS A 39 10.67 4.17 -29.09
N ILE A 40 9.70 3.44 -29.63
CA ILE A 40 9.90 2.02 -29.91
C ILE A 40 10.99 1.91 -30.98
N VAL A 41 12.14 1.32 -30.62
CA VAL A 41 13.27 1.14 -31.52
C VAL A 41 13.30 -0.29 -32.05
N SER A 42 13.63 -0.44 -33.33
CA SER A 42 13.93 -1.75 -33.89
C SER A 42 15.25 -2.25 -33.30
N CYS A 43 15.20 -3.41 -32.65
CA CYS A 43 16.37 -4.08 -32.10
C CYS A 43 16.99 -5.09 -33.10
N THR A 44 16.57 -5.06 -34.37
CA THR A 44 17.13 -5.91 -35.41
C THR A 44 18.63 -5.65 -35.57
N GLY A 45 19.44 -6.69 -35.45
CA GLY A 45 20.90 -6.61 -35.59
C GLY A 45 21.67 -6.21 -34.33
N ILE A 46 21.00 -5.97 -33.20
CA ILE A 46 21.67 -5.76 -31.91
C ILE A 46 21.84 -7.12 -31.21
N PRO A 47 23.07 -7.51 -30.80
CA PRO A 47 23.31 -8.81 -30.18
C PRO A 47 22.63 -8.92 -28.81
N THR A 48 22.17 -10.12 -28.47
CA THR A 48 21.67 -10.42 -27.12
C THR A 48 22.81 -10.33 -26.10
N TRP A 49 22.54 -9.75 -24.94
CA TRP A 49 23.53 -9.66 -23.87
C TRP A 49 23.96 -11.07 -23.41
N ASN A 50 25.27 -11.28 -23.38
CA ASN A 50 25.94 -12.47 -22.88
C ASN A 50 26.83 -12.09 -21.67
N SER A 51 26.77 -12.87 -20.60
CA SER A 51 27.54 -12.65 -19.37
C SER A 51 29.05 -12.88 -19.53
N GLY A 52 29.45 -13.77 -20.44
CA GLY A 52 30.85 -14.09 -20.73
C GLY A 52 31.54 -13.10 -21.66
N THR A 53 30.80 -12.23 -22.35
CA THR A 53 31.36 -11.22 -23.27
C THR A 53 31.78 -9.96 -22.51
N ALA A 54 33.02 -9.51 -22.69
CA ALA A 54 33.47 -8.21 -22.20
C ALA A 54 33.10 -7.10 -23.20
N TYR A 55 32.29 -6.14 -22.76
CA TYR A 55 31.88 -4.97 -23.56
C TYR A 55 32.86 -3.83 -23.31
N SER A 56 33.98 -3.85 -24.04
CA SER A 56 35.14 -2.99 -23.74
C SER A 56 35.02 -1.55 -24.24
N ALA A 57 34.22 -1.31 -25.28
CA ALA A 57 33.94 0.04 -25.79
C ALA A 57 32.64 0.58 -25.18
N PRO A 58 32.61 1.81 -24.62
CA PRO A 58 31.37 2.43 -24.14
C PRO A 58 30.38 2.65 -25.29
N ASN A 59 29.09 2.67 -24.97
CA ASN A 59 27.95 2.76 -25.89
C ASN A 59 27.73 1.54 -26.80
N THR A 60 28.39 0.42 -26.54
CA THR A 60 28.05 -0.88 -27.13
C THR A 60 26.64 -1.26 -26.71
N LYS A 61 25.79 -1.60 -27.68
CA LYS A 61 24.38 -1.94 -27.47
C LYS A 61 24.18 -3.44 -27.39
N VAL A 62 23.28 -3.85 -26.51
CA VAL A 62 22.83 -5.22 -26.35
C VAL A 62 21.33 -5.27 -26.11
N VAL A 63 20.72 -6.41 -26.39
CA VAL A 63 19.32 -6.68 -26.03
C VAL A 63 19.27 -7.67 -24.86
N TYR A 64 18.48 -7.36 -23.84
CA TYR A 64 18.17 -8.28 -22.75
C TYR A 64 16.69 -8.14 -22.38
N ASN A 65 15.94 -9.25 -22.33
CA ASN A 65 14.50 -9.27 -22.04
C ASN A 65 13.67 -8.25 -22.86
N ASN A 66 13.87 -8.21 -24.18
CA ASN A 66 13.21 -7.27 -25.11
C ASN A 66 13.45 -5.79 -24.79
N ILE A 67 14.51 -5.47 -24.06
CA ILE A 67 14.93 -4.10 -23.79
C ILE A 67 16.35 -3.91 -24.32
N GLN A 68 16.56 -2.80 -25.03
CA GLN A 68 17.87 -2.41 -25.50
C GLN A 68 18.61 -1.66 -24.38
N TYR A 69 19.83 -2.09 -24.08
CA TYR A 69 20.74 -1.43 -23.15
C TYR A 69 22.00 -0.97 -23.88
N ARG A 70 22.67 0.06 -23.35
CA ARG A 70 24.02 0.45 -23.74
C ARG A 70 24.95 0.41 -22.54
N ASN A 71 26.18 -0.05 -22.70
CA ASN A 71 27.16 0.03 -21.61
C ASN A 71 27.72 1.45 -21.48
N ASN A 72 27.94 1.92 -20.26
CA ASN A 72 28.48 3.24 -19.98
C ASN A 72 30.02 3.26 -19.98
N TRP A 73 30.64 2.12 -19.63
CA TRP A 73 32.09 1.87 -19.65
C TRP A 73 32.33 0.35 -19.80
N TRP A 74 33.59 -0.08 -19.70
CA TRP A 74 33.95 -1.50 -19.73
C TRP A 74 33.11 -2.30 -18.71
N THR A 75 32.46 -3.38 -19.16
CA THR A 75 31.66 -4.25 -18.28
C THR A 75 31.66 -5.69 -18.79
N GLN A 76 31.63 -6.66 -17.88
CA GLN A 76 31.50 -8.10 -18.15
C GLN A 76 30.73 -8.73 -16.98
N GLY A 77 29.85 -9.69 -17.24
CA GLY A 77 29.10 -10.43 -16.22
C GLY A 77 27.99 -9.66 -15.49
N GLN A 78 28.04 -8.33 -15.43
CA GLN A 78 27.03 -7.49 -14.80
C GLN A 78 25.78 -7.41 -15.68
N ARG A 79 24.67 -8.00 -15.21
CA ARG A 79 23.40 -8.07 -15.95
C ARG A 79 22.78 -6.68 -16.19
N PRO A 80 22.36 -6.32 -17.42
CA PRO A 80 21.84 -4.98 -17.73
C PRO A 80 20.56 -4.60 -17.00
N ASP A 81 19.64 -5.54 -16.75
CA ASP A 81 18.39 -5.27 -16.04
C ASP A 81 18.58 -4.97 -14.56
N GLN A 82 19.65 -5.48 -13.95
CA GLN A 82 19.96 -5.32 -12.52
C GLN A 82 20.99 -4.22 -12.24
N ASN A 83 21.80 -3.86 -13.24
CA ASN A 83 22.92 -2.94 -13.09
C ASN A 83 22.80 -1.77 -14.09
N ASN A 84 21.62 -1.15 -14.17
CA ASN A 84 21.38 0.01 -15.02
C ASN A 84 20.89 1.25 -14.25
N GLY A 85 21.14 2.42 -14.83
CA GLY A 85 20.60 3.69 -14.36
C GLY A 85 20.80 4.82 -15.37
N VAL A 86 20.29 6.01 -15.03
CA VAL A 86 20.49 7.22 -15.83
C VAL A 86 21.98 7.57 -15.91
N ALA A 87 22.38 8.28 -16.97
CA ALA A 87 23.78 8.69 -17.12
C ALA A 87 24.26 9.46 -15.87
N GLY A 88 25.36 9.00 -15.27
CA GLY A 88 25.88 9.54 -14.00
C GLY A 88 25.48 8.77 -12.74
N SER A 89 24.65 7.72 -12.83
CA SER A 89 24.21 6.92 -11.67
C SER A 89 25.25 5.91 -11.13
N GLY A 90 26.46 5.86 -11.71
CA GLY A 90 27.47 4.86 -11.34
C GLY A 90 27.19 3.42 -11.79
N GLN A 91 26.17 3.19 -12.63
CA GLN A 91 25.79 1.87 -13.14
C GLN A 91 26.42 1.55 -14.51
N PRO A 92 26.88 0.30 -14.76
CA PRO A 92 27.56 -0.06 -16.00
C PRO A 92 26.65 -0.06 -17.24
N TRP A 93 25.32 -0.12 -17.07
CA TRP A 93 24.36 -0.06 -18.16
C TRP A 93 23.44 1.15 -18.07
N THR A 94 22.92 1.59 -19.22
CA THR A 94 21.80 2.52 -19.31
C THR A 94 20.73 1.92 -20.21
N LYS A 95 19.50 1.87 -19.71
CA LYS A 95 18.33 1.48 -20.51
C LYS A 95 18.15 2.49 -21.64
N VAL A 96 18.03 2.00 -22.87
CA VAL A 96 17.80 2.84 -24.05
C VAL A 96 16.32 2.89 -24.36
N ASP A 97 15.71 1.78 -24.78
CA ASP A 97 14.29 1.69 -25.13
C ASP A 97 13.80 0.23 -25.16
N ASN A 98 12.49 0.03 -25.24
CA ASN A 98 11.88 -1.31 -25.41
C ASN A 98 11.89 -1.72 -26.91
N CYS A 99 12.15 -2.99 -27.19
CA CYS A 99 12.11 -3.58 -28.53
C CYS A 99 10.68 -3.98 -28.92
N SER A 100 10.25 -3.75 -30.17
CA SER A 100 9.01 -4.36 -30.70
C SER A 100 9.27 -5.81 -31.13
N SER A 101 8.52 -6.76 -30.60
CA SER A 101 8.48 -8.12 -31.14
C SER A 101 7.53 -8.16 -32.34
N THR A 102 8.00 -8.69 -33.46
CA THR A 102 7.11 -9.14 -34.55
C THR A 102 6.54 -10.51 -34.14
N PRO A 103 5.23 -10.76 -34.26
CA PRO A 103 4.65 -12.05 -33.87
C PRO A 103 5.13 -13.17 -34.81
N THR A 104 5.64 -14.25 -34.23
CA THR A 104 5.92 -15.51 -34.92
C THR A 104 4.59 -16.18 -35.30
N PRO A 105 4.37 -16.63 -36.55
CA PRO A 105 3.08 -17.19 -36.95
C PRO A 105 2.77 -18.51 -36.22
N THR A 106 1.56 -18.58 -35.66
CA THR A 106 1.01 -19.73 -34.93
C THR A 106 0.61 -20.85 -35.91
N PRO A 107 0.95 -22.14 -35.65
CA PRO A 107 0.54 -23.25 -36.52
C PRO A 107 -0.98 -23.47 -36.51
N THR A 108 -1.51 -23.85 -37.67
CA THR A 108 -2.93 -24.05 -37.97
C THR A 108 -3.49 -25.31 -37.29
N PRO A 109 -4.67 -25.27 -36.63
CA PRO A 109 -5.25 -26.44 -35.98
C PRO A 109 -5.90 -27.43 -36.98
N THR A 110 -5.74 -28.72 -36.71
CA THR A 110 -6.38 -29.87 -37.38
C THR A 110 -7.86 -30.01 -36.96
N PRO A 111 -8.78 -30.44 -37.86
CA PRO A 111 -10.21 -30.47 -37.58
C PRO A 111 -10.62 -31.58 -36.60
N THR A 112 -11.49 -31.22 -35.66
CA THR A 112 -12.09 -32.08 -34.63
C THR A 112 -13.38 -32.74 -35.16
N PRO A 113 -13.63 -34.05 -34.91
CA PRO A 113 -14.85 -34.73 -35.36
C PRO A 113 -16.12 -34.32 -34.59
N SER A 114 -17.25 -34.55 -35.26
CA SER A 114 -18.63 -34.13 -34.96
C SER A 114 -19.24 -34.75 -33.68
N PRO A 115 -20.14 -34.05 -32.94
CA PRO A 115 -20.68 -34.50 -31.67
C PRO A 115 -21.83 -35.52 -31.77
N THR A 116 -21.83 -36.49 -30.87
CA THR A 116 -22.90 -37.46 -30.57
C THR A 116 -23.98 -36.82 -29.68
N PRO A 117 -25.29 -37.11 -29.85
CA PRO A 117 -26.36 -36.49 -29.08
C PRO A 117 -26.35 -36.87 -27.59
N VAL A 118 -26.67 -35.89 -26.74
CA VAL A 118 -26.72 -35.96 -25.27
C VAL A 118 -28.14 -36.32 -24.80
N PRO A 119 -28.32 -37.26 -23.85
CA PRO A 119 -29.62 -37.58 -23.28
C PRO A 119 -30.13 -36.55 -22.26
N THR A 120 -31.46 -36.53 -22.12
CA THR A 120 -32.35 -35.61 -21.38
C THR A 120 -32.10 -35.60 -19.86
N PRO A 121 -32.19 -34.44 -19.16
CA PRO A 121 -31.95 -34.36 -17.72
C PRO A 121 -33.11 -34.90 -16.87
N THR A 122 -32.76 -35.70 -15.86
CA THR A 122 -33.58 -36.15 -14.72
C THR A 122 -33.63 -35.06 -13.63
N PRO A 123 -34.72 -34.95 -12.84
CA PRO A 123 -34.87 -33.89 -11.83
C PRO A 123 -33.85 -33.97 -10.69
N THR A 124 -33.32 -32.80 -10.34
CA THR A 124 -32.31 -32.57 -9.30
C THR A 124 -32.92 -32.64 -7.89
N PRO A 125 -32.39 -33.45 -6.95
CA PRO A 125 -32.84 -33.45 -5.56
C PRO A 125 -32.39 -32.19 -4.79
N VAL A 126 -33.18 -31.84 -3.77
CA VAL A 126 -33.02 -30.71 -2.84
C VAL A 126 -31.67 -30.81 -2.08
N PRO A 127 -30.92 -29.70 -1.88
CA PRO A 127 -29.60 -29.75 -1.25
C PRO A 127 -29.69 -30.09 0.25
N THR A 128 -28.98 -31.17 0.61
CA THR A 128 -28.56 -31.51 1.97
C THR A 128 -27.50 -30.53 2.51
N PRO A 129 -27.45 -30.25 3.82
CA PRO A 129 -26.45 -29.37 4.42
C PRO A 129 -25.03 -29.87 4.13
N SER A 130 -24.17 -28.93 3.73
CA SER A 130 -22.79 -29.15 3.30
C SER A 130 -21.92 -29.76 4.41
N PRO A 131 -21.06 -30.75 4.12
CA PRO A 131 -20.11 -31.30 5.07
C PRO A 131 -19.05 -30.28 5.50
N THR A 132 -18.54 -30.49 6.71
CA THR A 132 -17.47 -29.76 7.40
C THR A 132 -16.19 -29.67 6.55
N PRO A 133 -15.55 -28.48 6.45
CA PRO A 133 -14.48 -28.24 5.48
C PRO A 133 -13.19 -29.02 5.77
N THR A 134 -12.57 -29.49 4.68
CA THR A 134 -11.22 -30.06 4.64
C THR A 134 -10.18 -28.94 4.80
N PRO A 135 -9.12 -29.10 5.63
CA PRO A 135 -8.13 -28.05 5.84
C PRO A 135 -7.33 -27.73 4.57
N SER A 136 -7.37 -26.46 4.17
CA SER A 136 -6.52 -25.86 3.13
C SER A 136 -5.07 -25.73 3.64
N PRO A 137 -4.03 -25.85 2.78
CA PRO A 137 -2.64 -25.69 3.21
C PRO A 137 -2.43 -24.38 3.95
N ALA A 138 -1.94 -24.46 5.19
CA ALA A 138 -1.67 -23.30 6.02
C ALA A 138 -0.61 -22.40 5.37
N THR A 139 -0.94 -21.12 5.16
CA THR A 139 0.02 -20.01 5.15
C THR A 139 0.88 -20.15 6.41
N ALA A 140 2.17 -20.44 6.25
CA ALA A 140 3.07 -20.62 7.40
C ALA A 140 3.03 -19.38 8.31
N GLY A 141 2.38 -19.51 9.47
CA GLY A 141 2.26 -18.45 10.48
C GLY A 141 0.82 -18.09 10.87
N LEU A 142 -0.12 -17.95 9.92
CA LEU A 142 -1.48 -17.45 10.20
C LEU A 142 -2.45 -18.54 10.69
N PRO A 143 -3.49 -18.19 11.48
CA PRO A 143 -4.57 -19.12 11.82
C PRO A 143 -5.31 -19.64 10.58
N ALA A 144 -5.70 -20.91 10.59
CA ALA A 144 -6.46 -21.52 9.48
C ALA A 144 -7.76 -20.77 9.21
N HIS A 145 -8.03 -20.46 7.93
CA HIS A 145 -9.24 -19.74 7.52
C HIS A 145 -10.49 -20.61 7.61
N ILE A 146 -11.60 -19.97 7.97
CA ILE A 146 -12.93 -20.54 7.82
C ILE A 146 -13.21 -20.58 6.32
N ALA A 147 -13.34 -21.78 5.75
CA ALA A 147 -13.77 -21.98 4.38
C ALA A 147 -15.31 -21.95 4.32
N PHE A 148 -15.86 -21.25 3.34
CA PHE A 148 -17.31 -21.18 3.10
C PHE A 148 -17.58 -21.08 1.60
N SER A 149 -18.78 -21.48 1.19
CA SER A 149 -19.27 -21.28 -0.17
C SER A 149 -19.95 -19.90 -0.23
N PRO A 150 -19.49 -18.95 -1.07
CA PRO A 150 -20.06 -17.61 -1.10
C PRO A 150 -21.56 -17.62 -1.44
N LEU A 151 -22.35 -16.95 -0.60
CA LEU A 151 -23.74 -16.61 -0.86
C LEU A 151 -23.88 -15.22 -1.50
N SER A 152 -22.85 -14.39 -1.34
CA SER A 152 -22.72 -13.07 -1.93
C SER A 152 -22.62 -13.15 -3.44
N THR A 153 -23.19 -12.16 -4.11
CA THR A 153 -23.16 -12.05 -5.57
C THR A 153 -22.66 -10.68 -5.97
N ALA A 154 -21.99 -10.62 -7.12
CA ALA A 154 -21.62 -9.38 -7.75
C ALA A 154 -21.87 -9.48 -9.26
N SER A 155 -22.19 -8.36 -9.90
CA SER A 155 -22.32 -8.27 -11.36
C SER A 155 -22.01 -6.86 -11.85
N GLY A 156 -21.72 -6.75 -13.15
CA GLY A 156 -21.28 -5.52 -13.79
C GLY A 156 -19.80 -5.58 -14.20
N THR A 157 -19.21 -4.44 -14.48
CA THR A 157 -17.85 -4.34 -14.99
C THR A 157 -17.13 -3.19 -14.32
N LEU A 158 -15.94 -3.47 -13.80
CA LEU A 158 -15.01 -2.45 -13.34
C LEU A 158 -13.94 -2.24 -14.39
N TYR A 159 -13.65 -0.97 -14.65
CA TYR A 159 -12.52 -0.54 -15.46
C TYR A 159 -11.41 -0.05 -14.53
N TYR A 160 -10.20 -0.58 -14.72
CA TYR A 160 -9.02 -0.25 -13.91
C TYR A 160 -7.77 -0.07 -14.77
N HIS A 161 -6.69 0.44 -14.15
CA HIS A 161 -5.52 1.00 -14.83
C HIS A 161 -5.89 2.08 -15.86
N LEU A 162 -6.89 2.90 -15.52
CA LEU A 162 -7.48 3.91 -16.40
C LEU A 162 -6.49 5.05 -16.69
N ASN A 163 -6.27 5.33 -17.97
CA ASN A 163 -5.74 6.64 -18.35
C ASN A 163 -6.83 7.72 -18.20
N LEU A 164 -6.42 8.93 -17.79
CA LEU A 164 -7.33 10.08 -17.63
C LEU A 164 -6.99 11.13 -18.71
N PRO A 165 -7.99 11.66 -19.45
CA PRO A 165 -9.41 11.32 -19.36
C PRO A 165 -9.72 9.89 -19.80
N TYR A 166 -10.79 9.32 -19.26
CA TYR A 166 -11.22 7.97 -19.63
C TYR A 166 -11.37 7.82 -21.15
N GLY A 167 -10.90 6.69 -21.70
CA GLY A 167 -10.89 6.41 -23.15
C GLY A 167 -9.62 6.84 -23.88
N SER A 168 -8.61 7.36 -23.17
CA SER A 168 -7.35 7.83 -23.76
C SER A 168 -6.25 6.77 -23.90
N GLY A 169 -6.49 5.50 -23.58
CA GLY A 169 -5.47 4.44 -23.73
C GLY A 169 -5.79 3.15 -22.98
N ASN A 170 -4.74 2.47 -22.48
CA ASN A 170 -4.81 1.22 -21.73
C ASN A 170 -5.90 1.29 -20.64
N VAL A 171 -6.80 0.31 -20.70
CA VAL A 171 -7.87 0.09 -19.73
C VAL A 171 -8.01 -1.42 -19.59
N GLU A 172 -7.91 -1.91 -18.37
CA GLU A 172 -8.22 -3.30 -18.05
C GLU A 172 -9.67 -3.39 -17.55
N THR A 173 -10.29 -4.54 -17.77
CA THR A 173 -11.69 -4.79 -17.38
C THR A 173 -11.79 -6.01 -16.48
N MET A 174 -12.55 -5.87 -15.40
CA MET A 174 -12.92 -6.96 -14.52
C MET A 174 -14.44 -7.15 -14.54
N ALA A 175 -14.90 -8.31 -15.01
CA ALA A 175 -16.29 -8.71 -14.86
C ALA A 175 -16.54 -9.12 -13.40
N LEU A 176 -17.38 -8.36 -12.70
CA LEU A 176 -17.75 -8.65 -11.33
C LEU A 176 -18.55 -9.94 -11.25
N SER A 177 -18.27 -10.76 -10.25
CA SER A 177 -18.94 -12.05 -10.02
C SER A 177 -18.78 -12.48 -8.56
N ALA A 178 -19.51 -13.53 -8.15
CA ALA A 178 -19.35 -14.17 -6.84
C ALA A 178 -17.91 -14.68 -6.57
N ASN A 179 -17.06 -14.77 -7.60
CA ASN A 179 -15.65 -15.09 -7.43
C ASN A 179 -14.88 -14.02 -6.66
N TYR A 180 -15.30 -12.76 -6.69
CA TYR A 180 -14.55 -11.65 -6.09
C TYR A 180 -15.13 -11.16 -4.77
N THR A 181 -16.31 -11.62 -4.37
CA THR A 181 -17.04 -11.02 -3.25
C THR A 181 -16.29 -11.15 -1.93
N ASP A 182 -15.60 -12.26 -1.70
CA ASP A 182 -14.83 -12.45 -0.47
C ASP A 182 -13.60 -11.55 -0.38
N LEU A 183 -12.88 -11.37 -1.49
CA LEU A 183 -11.74 -10.46 -1.61
C LEU A 183 -12.16 -8.99 -1.48
N ILE A 184 -13.27 -8.61 -2.11
CA ILE A 184 -13.84 -7.26 -1.99
C ILE A 184 -14.22 -7.00 -0.54
N ILE A 185 -15.05 -7.86 0.07
CA ILE A 185 -15.49 -7.67 1.47
C ILE A 185 -14.28 -7.64 2.41
N SER A 186 -13.27 -8.49 2.21
CA SER A 186 -12.04 -8.47 3.03
C SER A 186 -11.33 -7.11 3.00
N ASN A 187 -11.23 -6.51 1.81
CA ASN A 187 -10.68 -5.16 1.65
C ASN A 187 -11.54 -4.09 2.35
N TYR A 188 -12.87 -4.19 2.31
CA TYR A 188 -13.74 -3.27 3.04
C TYR A 188 -13.66 -3.45 4.56
N VAL A 189 -13.47 -4.68 5.07
CA VAL A 189 -13.25 -4.92 6.51
C VAL A 189 -11.95 -4.24 6.95
N ALA A 190 -10.87 -4.39 6.18
CA ALA A 190 -9.61 -3.73 6.47
C ALA A 190 -9.65 -2.20 6.26
N GLY A 191 -10.44 -1.70 5.30
CA GLY A 191 -10.70 -0.27 5.13
C GLY A 191 -11.54 0.33 6.27
N ALA A 192 -12.51 -0.42 6.81
CA ALA A 192 -13.22 -0.02 8.03
C ALA A 192 -12.28 -0.03 9.25
N LEU A 193 -11.35 -0.99 9.33
CA LEU A 193 -10.27 -0.94 10.33
C LEU A 193 -9.43 0.32 10.14
N LEU A 194 -9.01 0.66 8.92
CA LEU A 194 -8.31 1.93 8.64
C LEU A 194 -9.11 3.13 9.15
N GLY A 195 -10.41 3.19 8.90
CA GLY A 195 -11.30 4.21 9.47
C GLY A 195 -11.27 4.28 11.00
N HIS A 196 -11.32 3.13 11.67
CA HIS A 196 -11.17 3.03 13.11
C HIS A 196 -9.80 3.53 13.59
N LEU A 197 -8.71 3.14 12.92
CA LEU A 197 -7.35 3.58 13.24
C LEU A 197 -7.18 5.10 13.08
N ILE A 198 -7.78 5.68 12.03
CA ILE A 198 -7.80 7.14 11.81
C ILE A 198 -8.45 7.84 13.00
N HIS A 199 -9.67 7.45 13.38
CA HIS A 199 -10.37 8.08 14.50
C HIS A 199 -9.71 7.82 15.86
N LYS A 200 -8.97 6.72 16.03
CA LYS A 200 -8.15 6.52 17.24
C LYS A 200 -7.01 7.53 17.35
N LYS A 201 -6.43 7.96 16.24
CA LYS A 201 -5.34 8.95 16.23
C LYS A 201 -5.82 10.39 16.16
N GLU A 202 -6.87 10.65 15.40
CA GLU A 202 -7.42 11.97 15.15
C GLU A 202 -8.95 11.91 15.36
N PRO A 203 -9.45 11.93 16.62
CA PRO A 203 -10.87 11.67 16.93
C PRO A 203 -11.88 12.64 16.31
N ASN A 204 -11.44 13.85 15.97
CA ASN A 204 -12.29 14.87 15.38
C ASN A 204 -12.23 14.89 13.84
N LEU A 205 -11.31 14.13 13.24
CA LEU A 205 -11.13 14.11 11.79
C LEU A 205 -12.37 13.55 11.10
N GLN A 206 -12.89 14.29 10.13
CA GLN A 206 -14.02 13.90 9.31
C GLN A 206 -13.50 13.44 7.94
N PHE A 207 -13.99 12.29 7.48
CA PHE A 207 -13.66 11.74 6.17
C PHE A 207 -14.88 11.10 5.51
N ASN A 208 -14.81 10.95 4.20
CA ASN A 208 -15.84 10.23 3.46
C ASN A 208 -15.57 8.72 3.52
N ARG A 209 -16.49 7.96 4.11
CA ARG A 209 -16.35 6.50 4.31
C ARG A 209 -16.28 5.72 3.00
N ASP A 210 -16.89 6.21 1.91
CA ASP A 210 -16.86 5.52 0.62
C ASP A 210 -15.43 5.36 0.10
N TYR A 211 -14.61 6.40 0.27
CA TYR A 211 -13.24 6.43 -0.22
C TYR A 211 -12.25 5.82 0.77
N ILE A 212 -12.42 6.05 2.09
CA ILE A 212 -11.54 5.44 3.09
C ILE A 212 -11.77 3.93 3.20
N TYR A 213 -13.04 3.47 3.26
CA TYR A 213 -13.32 2.04 3.49
C TYR A 213 -13.09 1.22 2.23
N GLY A 214 -13.23 1.85 1.05
CA GLY A 214 -12.87 1.24 -0.22
C GLY A 214 -11.39 1.34 -0.58
N SER A 215 -10.59 2.17 0.10
CA SER A 215 -9.24 2.55 -0.38
C SER A 215 -8.35 1.34 -0.65
N LEU A 216 -8.41 0.31 0.21
CA LEU A 216 -7.56 -0.87 0.04
C LEU A 216 -7.92 -1.70 -1.19
N TRP A 217 -9.21 -1.80 -1.52
CA TRP A 217 -9.62 -2.43 -2.77
C TRP A 217 -9.11 -1.61 -3.97
N GLY A 218 -9.19 -0.29 -3.88
CA GLY A 218 -8.65 0.60 -4.91
C GLY A 218 -7.13 0.45 -5.08
N GLN A 219 -6.38 0.37 -3.97
CA GLN A 219 -4.93 0.13 -3.96
C GLN A 219 -4.60 -1.23 -4.58
N LEU A 220 -5.34 -2.29 -4.22
CA LEU A 220 -5.16 -3.61 -4.82
C LEU A 220 -5.34 -3.57 -6.34
N LEU A 221 -6.40 -2.93 -6.83
CA LEU A 221 -6.64 -2.79 -8.28
C LEU A 221 -5.62 -1.90 -8.97
N GLN A 222 -5.01 -0.95 -8.26
CA GLN A 222 -4.02 -0.04 -8.81
C GLN A 222 -2.63 -0.68 -8.91
N GLU A 223 -2.26 -1.52 -7.94
CA GLU A 223 -0.90 -2.11 -7.83
C GLU A 223 -0.81 -3.53 -8.40
N ASN A 224 -1.93 -4.30 -8.41
CA ASN A 224 -1.91 -5.70 -8.78
C ASN A 224 -2.53 -6.00 -10.15
N ILE A 225 -1.65 -6.26 -11.13
CA ILE A 225 -1.97 -6.67 -12.50
C ILE A 225 -2.58 -8.08 -12.63
N SER A 226 -2.66 -8.86 -11.55
CA SER A 226 -3.15 -10.25 -11.57
C SER A 226 -4.45 -10.45 -10.81
N THR A 227 -5.10 -9.38 -10.32
CA THR A 227 -6.36 -9.51 -9.58
C THR A 227 -7.44 -10.23 -10.39
N SER A 228 -7.44 -10.11 -11.73
CA SER A 228 -8.32 -10.84 -12.65
C SER A 228 -8.16 -12.37 -12.60
N ASN A 229 -7.03 -12.88 -12.10
CA ASN A 229 -6.74 -14.31 -11.98
C ASN A 229 -7.18 -14.89 -10.64
N TYR A 230 -7.65 -14.07 -9.70
CA TYR A 230 -8.10 -14.47 -8.38
C TYR A 230 -9.14 -15.59 -8.43
N LYS A 231 -9.11 -16.47 -7.42
CA LYS A 231 -10.09 -17.55 -7.22
C LYS A 231 -10.55 -17.55 -5.78
N ASN A 232 -11.86 -17.50 -5.55
CA ASN A 232 -12.43 -17.51 -4.19
C ASN A 232 -12.10 -18.78 -3.37
N ASN A 233 -11.77 -19.88 -4.03
CA ASN A 233 -11.32 -21.12 -3.38
C ASN A 233 -9.82 -21.12 -3.00
N SER A 234 -9.10 -20.02 -3.25
CA SER A 234 -7.72 -19.81 -2.85
C SER A 234 -7.64 -18.92 -1.60
N ASN A 235 -6.64 -19.15 -0.74
CA ASN A 235 -6.28 -18.20 0.32
C ASN A 235 -5.49 -17.00 -0.22
N TRP A 236 -4.94 -17.16 -1.42
CA TRP A 236 -4.02 -16.22 -2.05
C TRP A 236 -4.75 -15.24 -2.96
N ILE A 237 -4.38 -13.97 -2.84
CA ILE A 237 -4.75 -12.91 -3.79
C ILE A 237 -4.17 -13.24 -5.16
N SER A 238 -2.95 -13.79 -5.19
CA SER A 238 -2.26 -14.23 -6.40
C SER A 238 -2.18 -15.78 -6.43
N PRO A 239 -3.15 -16.48 -7.04
CA PRO A 239 -3.18 -17.95 -7.02
C PRO A 239 -1.98 -18.59 -7.73
N ASP A 240 -1.40 -17.90 -8.73
CA ASP A 240 -0.19 -18.35 -9.40
C ASP A 240 1.05 -18.11 -8.52
N SER A 241 1.75 -19.20 -8.20
CA SER A 241 2.94 -19.15 -7.35
C SER A 241 4.11 -18.38 -7.96
N GLY A 242 4.21 -18.30 -9.29
CA GLY A 242 5.24 -17.53 -9.99
C GLY A 242 5.03 -16.03 -9.80
N THR A 243 3.82 -15.55 -10.07
CA THR A 243 3.41 -14.16 -9.78
C THR A 243 3.60 -13.83 -8.31
N ARG A 244 3.13 -14.68 -7.40
CA ARG A 244 3.31 -14.46 -5.95
C ARG A 244 4.78 -14.35 -5.55
N ASN A 245 5.65 -15.21 -6.09
CA ASN A 245 7.09 -15.14 -5.81
C ASN A 245 7.74 -13.84 -6.33
N GLN A 246 7.23 -13.26 -7.42
CA GLN A 246 7.69 -11.96 -7.91
C GLN A 246 7.21 -10.83 -7.01
N LEU A 247 5.92 -10.83 -6.64
CA LEU A 247 5.33 -9.82 -5.75
C LEU A 247 5.88 -9.86 -4.33
N LEU A 248 6.43 -11.00 -3.89
CA LEU A 248 7.07 -11.17 -2.60
C LEU A 248 8.60 -11.20 -2.68
N ALA A 249 9.20 -10.89 -3.83
CA ALA A 249 10.66 -10.86 -3.97
C ALA A 249 11.30 -9.85 -2.98
N ALA A 250 12.62 -9.96 -2.78
CA ALA A 250 13.31 -9.03 -1.89
C ALA A 250 13.05 -7.56 -2.26
N GLY A 251 12.66 -6.76 -1.28
CA GLY A 251 12.26 -5.36 -1.45
C GLY A 251 10.86 -5.14 -2.02
N GLN A 252 10.06 -6.19 -2.23
CA GLN A 252 8.66 -6.08 -2.67
C GLN A 252 7.69 -6.26 -1.50
N GLY A 253 6.56 -5.58 -1.55
CA GLY A 253 5.55 -5.54 -0.49
C GLY A 253 4.31 -6.41 -0.71
N GLY A 254 4.34 -7.35 -1.65
CA GLY A 254 3.17 -8.13 -2.05
C GLY A 254 2.22 -7.36 -2.97
N PRO A 255 0.95 -7.82 -3.11
CA PRO A 255 -0.06 -7.22 -3.98
C PRO A 255 -0.38 -5.75 -3.72
N TYR A 256 -0.16 -5.28 -2.49
CA TYR A 256 -0.41 -3.89 -2.10
C TYR A 256 0.85 -3.02 -2.21
N GLN A 257 1.98 -3.58 -2.70
CA GLN A 257 3.22 -2.83 -2.96
C GLN A 257 3.66 -1.96 -1.76
N ILE A 258 3.55 -2.54 -0.57
CA ILE A 258 4.07 -1.96 0.64
C ILE A 258 5.59 -1.91 0.50
N ASN A 259 6.17 -0.84 -0.06
CA ASN A 259 7.57 -0.82 -0.50
C ASN A 259 8.53 -0.18 0.52
N ASP A 260 8.00 0.55 1.50
CA ASP A 260 8.78 1.14 2.61
C ASP A 260 8.22 0.75 3.99
N TYR A 261 8.17 -0.55 4.21
CA TYR A 261 7.85 -1.18 5.50
C TYR A 261 9.11 -1.42 6.34
N SER A 262 10.19 -0.72 5.99
CA SER A 262 11.56 -1.04 6.36
C SER A 262 12.15 -0.20 7.48
N LYS A 263 11.46 0.83 7.98
CA LYS A 263 12.06 1.73 8.98
C LYS A 263 11.10 2.18 10.08
N ARG A 264 11.53 2.04 11.35
CA ARG A 264 11.09 2.94 12.41
C ARG A 264 11.49 4.37 12.04
N LEU A 265 10.66 5.38 12.32
CA LEU A 265 11.08 6.77 12.15
C LEU A 265 11.91 7.20 13.37
N GLU A 266 13.11 7.69 13.11
CA GLU A 266 14.02 8.22 14.13
C GLU A 266 13.64 9.67 14.46
N THR A 267 13.26 9.99 15.70
CA THR A 267 13.47 11.30 16.38
C THR A 267 12.93 11.29 17.82
N SER A 268 13.38 12.28 18.62
CA SER A 268 12.92 12.59 19.98
C SER A 268 11.45 12.99 20.12
N ALA A 269 10.73 13.22 19.02
CA ALA A 269 9.32 13.62 19.01
C ALA A 269 8.33 12.43 18.97
N GLY A 270 8.84 11.21 18.71
CA GLY A 270 8.06 9.99 18.77
C GLY A 270 7.00 9.84 17.68
N ILE A 271 6.64 8.58 17.43
CA ILE A 271 5.63 8.11 16.46
C ILE A 271 6.17 7.94 15.02
N GLY A 272 7.18 7.09 14.90
CA GLY A 272 7.50 6.36 13.68
C GLY A 272 7.12 4.91 13.70
N LEU A 273 5.86 4.65 14.02
CA LEU A 273 5.47 3.38 14.62
C LEU A 273 4.12 2.92 14.10
N ILE A 274 4.10 1.67 13.66
CA ILE A 274 2.90 0.90 13.35
C ILE A 274 2.48 0.12 14.60
N ASN A 275 1.28 -0.46 14.62
CA ASN A 275 0.94 -1.43 15.66
C ASN A 275 1.65 -2.76 15.36
N PHE A 276 2.92 -2.87 15.69
CA PHE A 276 3.71 -4.07 15.37
C PHE A 276 3.16 -5.30 16.07
N VAL A 277 2.62 -5.15 17.28
CA VAL A 277 1.91 -6.23 17.98
C VAL A 277 0.80 -6.83 17.12
N ALA A 278 0.02 -6.01 16.41
CA ALA A 278 -1.04 -6.49 15.54
C ALA A 278 -0.53 -7.31 14.35
N LEU A 279 0.63 -6.94 13.80
CA LEU A 279 1.12 -7.47 12.52
C LEU A 279 2.22 -8.52 12.65
N GLN A 280 3.03 -8.49 13.70
CA GLN A 280 4.30 -9.20 13.79
C GLN A 280 4.17 -10.70 13.53
N LYS A 281 3.15 -11.37 14.12
CA LYS A 281 2.97 -12.80 13.86
C LYS A 281 2.65 -13.10 12.39
N GLY A 282 1.94 -12.22 11.70
CA GLY A 282 1.69 -12.34 10.27
C GLY A 282 2.91 -11.99 9.43
N LEU A 283 3.67 -10.94 9.80
CA LEU A 283 4.86 -10.52 9.06
C LEU A 283 6.05 -11.47 9.24
N GLY A 284 6.15 -12.20 10.35
CA GLY A 284 7.23 -13.15 10.61
C GLY A 284 8.61 -12.50 10.83
N PHE A 285 8.68 -11.17 10.95
CA PHE A 285 9.90 -10.42 11.25
C PHE A 285 9.73 -9.59 12.52
N THR A 286 10.84 -9.12 13.08
CA THR A 286 10.85 -8.21 14.24
C THR A 286 11.03 -6.76 13.78
N VAL A 287 10.75 -5.80 14.67
CA VAL A 287 11.05 -4.39 14.40
C VAL A 287 12.56 -4.15 14.21
N ASP A 288 13.41 -4.99 14.81
CA ASP A 288 14.86 -4.86 14.65
C ASP A 288 15.35 -5.40 13.30
N ALA A 289 14.68 -6.43 12.75
CA ALA A 289 14.94 -6.94 11.41
C ALA A 289 14.55 -5.93 10.32
N GLN A 290 13.60 -5.05 10.63
CA GLN A 290 13.23 -3.91 9.82
C GLN A 290 14.38 -2.88 9.81
N ASP A 291 14.80 -2.40 10.98
CA ASP A 291 15.83 -1.35 11.11
C ASP A 291 17.22 -1.70 10.57
N ASN A 292 17.64 -2.95 10.70
CA ASN A 292 18.98 -3.37 10.26
C ASN A 292 19.04 -3.77 8.78
N GLY A 293 17.94 -3.58 8.02
CA GLY A 293 17.86 -3.91 6.60
C GLY A 293 17.74 -5.40 6.29
N THR A 294 17.58 -6.27 7.29
CA THR A 294 17.36 -7.71 7.06
C THR A 294 16.06 -7.96 6.29
N GLN A 295 15.01 -7.21 6.62
CA GLN A 295 13.72 -7.33 5.94
C GLN A 295 13.80 -6.94 4.45
N THR A 296 14.44 -5.83 4.11
CA THR A 296 14.51 -5.35 2.71
C THR A 296 15.33 -6.26 1.79
N THR A 297 16.25 -7.03 2.38
CA THR A 297 17.05 -8.02 1.65
C THR A 297 16.40 -9.41 1.63
N SER A 298 15.31 -9.61 2.37
CA SER A 298 14.58 -10.88 2.46
C SER A 298 13.36 -10.90 1.56
N ARG A 299 12.98 -12.11 1.12
CA ARG A 299 11.66 -12.35 0.51
C ARG A 299 10.57 -11.97 1.51
N GLY A 300 9.54 -11.26 1.04
CA GLY A 300 8.34 -10.98 1.82
C GLY A 300 7.64 -12.26 2.30
N PRO A 301 6.98 -12.23 3.46
CA PRO A 301 6.26 -13.38 3.98
C PRO A 301 5.02 -13.65 3.13
N ASP A 302 4.65 -14.92 2.98
CA ASP A 302 3.49 -15.34 2.19
C ASP A 302 2.18 -14.68 2.66
N SER A 303 2.08 -14.36 3.95
CA SER A 303 0.95 -13.66 4.55
C SER A 303 0.62 -12.33 3.86
N LEU A 304 1.58 -11.62 3.24
CA LEU A 304 1.28 -10.37 2.52
C LEU A 304 0.42 -10.61 1.26
N ASP A 305 0.43 -11.82 0.70
CA ASP A 305 -0.44 -12.23 -0.41
C ASP A 305 -1.70 -12.96 0.07
N ASP A 306 -1.87 -13.16 1.38
CA ASP A 306 -3.10 -13.72 1.95
C ASP A 306 -4.27 -12.73 1.81
N LYS A 307 -5.43 -13.22 1.35
CA LYS A 307 -6.59 -12.38 1.07
C LYS A 307 -7.20 -11.69 2.29
N TYR A 308 -6.85 -12.12 3.50
CA TYR A 308 -7.32 -11.54 4.76
C TYR A 308 -6.24 -10.73 5.47
N PHE A 309 -4.99 -11.22 5.54
CA PHE A 309 -3.89 -10.48 6.18
C PHE A 309 -3.31 -9.37 5.31
N GLY A 310 -3.15 -9.57 4.00
CA GLY A 310 -2.61 -8.57 3.07
C GLY A 310 -3.29 -7.20 3.18
N PRO A 311 -4.63 -7.10 3.04
CA PRO A 311 -5.33 -5.83 3.22
C PRO A 311 -5.22 -5.30 4.67
N MET A 312 -5.23 -6.16 5.69
CA MET A 312 -5.03 -5.71 7.08
C MET A 312 -3.65 -5.07 7.28
N ALA A 313 -2.60 -5.65 6.71
CA ALA A 313 -1.27 -5.05 6.72
C ALA A 313 -1.31 -3.68 6.03
N ALA A 314 -1.89 -3.58 4.83
CA ALA A 314 -2.01 -2.31 4.11
C ALA A 314 -2.75 -1.22 4.90
N ALA A 315 -3.82 -1.54 5.64
CA ALA A 315 -4.50 -0.60 6.55
C ALA A 315 -3.54 -0.02 7.60
N TYR A 316 -2.74 -0.88 8.22
CA TYR A 316 -1.76 -0.45 9.22
C TYR A 316 -0.59 0.33 8.59
N PHE A 317 -0.25 0.07 7.32
CA PHE A 317 0.72 0.91 6.60
C PHE A 317 0.20 2.33 6.36
N HIS A 318 -1.08 2.50 6.02
CA HIS A 318 -1.67 3.84 6.01
C HIS A 318 -1.64 4.52 7.39
N LEU A 319 -1.83 3.77 8.49
CA LEU A 319 -1.64 4.33 9.83
C LEU A 319 -0.19 4.81 10.05
N ASN A 320 0.79 4.08 9.52
CA ASN A 320 2.18 4.52 9.55
C ASN A 320 2.41 5.80 8.73
N ASP A 321 1.79 5.93 7.57
CA ASP A 321 1.83 7.15 6.76
C ASP A 321 1.22 8.35 7.50
N MET A 322 0.09 8.15 8.18
CA MET A 322 -0.52 9.18 9.03
C MET A 322 0.44 9.68 10.10
N ASN A 323 1.08 8.74 10.80
CA ASN A 323 2.05 9.04 11.84
C ASN A 323 3.26 9.80 11.25
N ARG A 324 3.77 9.36 10.09
CA ARG A 324 4.88 9.98 9.38
C ARG A 324 4.55 11.40 8.91
N MET A 325 3.35 11.62 8.36
CA MET A 325 2.88 12.96 7.97
C MET A 325 2.80 13.89 9.18
N LYS A 326 2.26 13.42 10.31
CA LYS A 326 2.21 14.22 11.54
C LYS A 326 3.60 14.56 12.07
N MET A 327 4.49 13.57 12.13
CA MET A 327 5.87 13.74 12.60
C MET A 327 6.65 14.71 11.72
N ASN A 328 6.67 14.50 10.40
CA ASN A 328 7.40 15.35 9.47
C ASN A 328 7.00 16.83 9.57
N ASN A 329 5.75 17.11 9.95
CA ASN A 329 5.20 18.47 10.03
C ASN A 329 5.09 19.00 11.46
N ALA A 330 5.70 18.34 12.44
CA ALA A 330 5.83 18.86 13.80
C ALA A 330 6.81 20.06 13.87
N ASP A 331 7.82 20.05 13.00
CA ASP A 331 8.83 21.10 12.90
C ASP A 331 8.68 21.95 11.64
N THR A 332 9.22 23.17 11.68
CA THR A 332 9.13 24.17 10.59
C THR A 332 9.78 23.75 9.28
N TRP A 333 10.69 22.77 9.32
CA TRP A 333 11.36 22.25 8.13
C TRP A 333 10.51 21.21 7.37
N GLY A 334 9.39 20.76 7.95
CA GLY A 334 8.50 19.77 7.36
C GLY A 334 7.98 20.17 5.97
N PRO A 335 7.93 19.23 5.00
CA PRO A 335 7.57 19.55 3.63
C PRO A 335 6.17 20.16 3.46
N GLN A 336 5.24 19.86 4.37
CA GLN A 336 3.88 20.40 4.40
C GLN A 336 3.60 21.31 5.59
N TYR A 337 4.62 21.68 6.38
CA TYR A 337 4.48 22.38 7.67
C TYR A 337 3.57 23.61 7.57
N GLN A 338 3.79 24.43 6.55
CA GLN A 338 3.05 25.68 6.32
C GLN A 338 1.54 25.49 6.07
N TYR A 339 1.09 24.28 5.73
CA TYR A 339 -0.31 23.96 5.42
C TYR A 339 -0.93 22.98 6.41
N TYR A 340 -0.11 22.19 7.11
CA TYR A 340 -0.55 21.05 7.90
C TYR A 340 -1.63 21.42 8.92
N THR A 341 -1.38 22.39 9.80
CA THR A 341 -2.33 22.80 10.85
C THR A 341 -3.65 23.29 10.27
N SER A 342 -3.62 24.15 9.25
CA SER A 342 -4.84 24.66 8.61
C SER A 342 -5.63 23.56 7.91
N CYS A 343 -4.95 22.62 7.25
CA CYS A 343 -5.60 21.46 6.64
C CYS A 343 -6.29 20.58 7.69
N MET A 344 -5.58 20.20 8.76
CA MET A 344 -6.13 19.36 9.82
C MET A 344 -7.33 20.04 10.52
N ASN A 345 -7.29 21.36 10.71
CA ASN A 345 -8.44 22.12 11.20
C ASN A 345 -9.63 22.04 10.24
N ASN A 346 -9.43 22.21 8.93
CA ASN A 346 -10.50 22.08 7.94
C ASN A 346 -11.07 20.66 7.88
N LEU A 347 -10.24 19.64 8.10
CA LEU A 347 -10.64 18.23 8.15
C LEU A 347 -11.46 17.89 9.41
N SER A 348 -11.44 18.72 10.46
CA SER A 348 -12.33 18.54 11.62
C SER A 348 -13.78 18.97 11.37
N SER A 349 -14.04 19.69 10.27
CA SER A 349 -15.38 20.13 9.89
C SER A 349 -16.17 18.98 9.27
N SER A 350 -17.47 18.88 9.60
CA SER A 350 -18.38 17.91 8.95
C SER A 350 -18.48 18.10 7.43
N GLN A 351 -18.08 19.27 6.90
CA GLN A 351 -18.00 19.48 5.45
C GLN A 351 -16.94 18.58 4.79
N ALA A 352 -15.88 18.19 5.50
CA ALA A 352 -14.78 17.41 4.94
C ALA A 352 -15.16 15.96 4.57
N SER A 353 -16.28 15.45 5.07
CA SER A 353 -16.82 14.15 4.65
C SER A 353 -17.73 14.24 3.41
N GLN A 354 -18.13 15.44 3.00
CA GLN A 354 -18.98 15.64 1.82
C GLN A 354 -18.17 15.43 0.54
N TYR A 355 -18.80 14.86 -0.50
CA TYR A 355 -18.14 14.60 -1.80
C TYR A 355 -17.34 15.80 -2.30
N LYS A 356 -17.91 17.01 -2.25
CA LYS A 356 -17.23 18.22 -2.72
C LYS A 356 -15.88 18.49 -2.06
N TYR A 357 -15.75 18.26 -0.74
CA TYR A 357 -14.59 18.69 0.04
C TYR A 357 -13.74 17.53 0.56
N ASN A 358 -14.14 16.28 0.29
CA ASN A 358 -13.37 15.13 0.72
C ASN A 358 -12.00 15.11 0.04
N ILE A 359 -10.94 15.02 0.85
CA ILE A 359 -9.55 15.02 0.39
C ILE A 359 -8.66 14.06 1.19
N TYR A 360 -9.11 13.57 2.35
CA TYR A 360 -8.23 12.85 3.25
C TYR A 360 -7.74 11.51 2.67
N ASP A 361 -8.59 10.82 1.91
CA ASP A 361 -8.20 9.64 1.12
C ASP A 361 -7.10 9.97 0.12
N MET A 362 -7.13 11.14 -0.53
CA MET A 362 -6.11 11.56 -1.49
C MET A 362 -4.79 11.88 -0.80
N LEU A 363 -4.83 12.47 0.40
CA LEU A 363 -3.64 12.67 1.23
C LEU A 363 -3.01 11.32 1.60
N LEU A 364 -3.81 10.38 2.09
CA LEU A 364 -3.33 9.04 2.45
C LEU A 364 -2.79 8.26 1.25
N ASN A 365 -3.50 8.26 0.12
CA ASN A 365 -3.10 7.54 -1.08
C ASN A 365 -1.85 8.17 -1.73
N ALA A 366 -1.71 9.50 -1.69
CA ALA A 366 -0.47 10.17 -2.10
C ALA A 366 0.71 9.82 -1.19
N ALA A 367 0.50 9.80 0.13
CA ALA A 367 1.55 9.41 1.07
C ALA A 367 1.99 7.95 0.86
N TYR A 368 1.03 7.05 0.66
CA TYR A 368 1.27 5.63 0.41
C TYR A 368 2.07 5.39 -0.88
N ASN A 369 1.67 6.03 -1.98
CA ASN A 369 2.23 5.76 -3.32
C ASN A 369 3.47 6.60 -3.67
N ALA A 370 3.53 7.85 -3.21
CA ALA A 370 4.59 8.79 -3.56
C ALA A 370 5.52 9.11 -2.38
N GLY A 371 5.17 8.67 -1.17
CA GLY A 371 5.88 9.01 0.06
C GLY A 371 5.52 10.39 0.62
N THR A 372 5.83 10.58 1.90
CA THR A 372 5.46 11.78 2.67
C THR A 372 6.25 13.05 2.33
N TYR A 373 7.29 12.95 1.51
CA TYR A 373 8.07 14.09 0.99
C TYR A 373 7.70 14.45 -0.45
N SER A 374 6.72 13.76 -1.05
CA SER A 374 6.33 14.00 -2.43
C SER A 374 5.77 15.40 -2.67
N THR A 375 5.95 15.87 -3.90
CA THR A 375 5.42 17.16 -4.35
C THR A 375 3.89 17.12 -4.36
N ILE A 376 3.29 16.04 -4.89
CA ILE A 376 1.83 15.91 -4.95
C ILE A 376 1.17 16.02 -3.56
N LEU A 377 1.77 15.40 -2.53
CA LEU A 377 1.21 15.42 -1.19
C LEU A 377 1.21 16.85 -0.63
N LYS A 378 2.29 17.60 -0.84
CA LYS A 378 2.36 19.02 -0.46
C LYS A 378 1.29 19.85 -1.14
N ASP A 379 1.02 19.60 -2.42
CA ASP A 379 -0.02 20.32 -3.16
C ASP A 379 -1.43 19.96 -2.68
N TYR A 380 -1.68 18.70 -2.29
CA TYR A 380 -2.93 18.30 -1.64
C TYR A 380 -3.11 18.98 -0.28
N TYR A 381 -2.06 19.08 0.53
CA TYR A 381 -2.12 19.83 1.79
C TYR A 381 -2.38 21.32 1.58
N ARG A 382 -1.79 21.94 0.56
CA ARG A 382 -2.08 23.33 0.16
C ARG A 382 -3.56 23.52 -0.14
N VAL A 383 -4.14 22.66 -0.99
CA VAL A 383 -5.55 22.74 -1.35
C VAL A 383 -6.44 22.48 -0.14
N CYS A 384 -6.15 21.46 0.67
CA CYS A 384 -6.84 21.17 1.92
C CYS A 384 -6.87 22.37 2.88
N ALA A 385 -5.76 23.09 3.03
CA ALA A 385 -5.66 24.26 3.90
C ALA A 385 -6.54 25.44 3.44
N GLY A 386 -6.82 25.55 2.13
CA GLY A 386 -7.62 26.63 1.54
C GLY A 386 -9.03 26.26 1.09
N MET A 387 -9.44 24.98 1.19
CA MET A 387 -10.57 24.41 0.45
C MET A 387 -11.95 25.05 0.70
N TYR A 388 -12.15 25.79 1.80
CA TYR A 388 -13.43 26.43 2.11
C TYR A 388 -13.52 27.90 1.70
N SER A 389 -12.41 28.64 1.74
CA SER A 389 -12.47 30.11 1.71
C SER A 389 -11.43 30.77 0.82
N LYS A 390 -10.33 30.08 0.48
CA LYS A 390 -9.21 30.68 -0.25
C LYS A 390 -9.29 30.34 -1.73
N SER A 391 -9.09 31.34 -2.58
CA SER A 391 -8.92 31.14 -4.03
C SER A 391 -7.42 31.05 -4.36
N PRO A 392 -6.98 30.12 -5.23
CA PRO A 392 -7.80 29.21 -6.04
C PRO A 392 -8.18 27.88 -5.36
N GLU A 393 -7.71 27.59 -4.15
CA GLU A 393 -7.85 26.29 -3.49
C GLU A 393 -9.30 25.79 -3.37
N ASN A 394 -10.25 26.67 -3.06
CA ASN A 394 -11.67 26.37 -2.94
C ASN A 394 -12.33 25.90 -4.24
N THR A 395 -11.69 26.15 -5.38
CA THR A 395 -12.11 25.69 -6.70
C THR A 395 -11.32 24.44 -7.09
N GLN A 396 -10.02 24.42 -6.79
CA GLN A 396 -9.11 23.32 -7.11
C GLN A 396 -9.46 22.00 -6.42
N ILE A 397 -10.09 22.05 -5.24
CA ILE A 397 -10.58 20.85 -4.54
C ILE A 397 -11.46 19.96 -5.42
N ASN A 398 -12.28 20.56 -6.30
CA ASN A 398 -13.19 19.80 -7.17
C ASN A 398 -12.47 19.08 -8.31
N LEU A 399 -11.28 19.55 -8.70
CA LEU A 399 -10.50 18.97 -9.79
C LEU A 399 -9.91 17.61 -9.41
N MET A 400 -9.76 17.34 -8.10
CA MET A 400 -9.16 16.10 -7.58
C MET A 400 -9.91 14.82 -7.98
N ALA A 401 -11.19 14.94 -8.29
CA ALA A 401 -11.99 13.85 -8.84
C ALA A 401 -12.64 14.23 -10.18
N ASP A 402 -12.13 15.25 -10.89
CA ASP A 402 -12.53 15.49 -12.27
C ASP A 402 -11.77 14.54 -13.20
N TYR A 403 -12.45 13.46 -13.59
CA TYR A 403 -11.88 12.42 -14.46
C TYR A 403 -11.90 12.79 -15.94
N THR A 404 -12.38 13.98 -16.31
CA THR A 404 -12.35 14.49 -17.69
C THR A 404 -11.05 15.22 -18.01
N LEU A 405 -10.23 15.50 -17.00
CA LEU A 405 -8.94 16.16 -17.17
C LEU A 405 -7.84 15.15 -17.51
N SER A 406 -7.10 15.43 -18.59
CA SER A 406 -5.79 14.83 -18.80
C SER A 406 -4.81 15.26 -17.73
N ASP A 407 -3.73 14.50 -17.52
CA ASP A 407 -2.72 14.87 -16.51
C ASP A 407 -2.08 16.23 -16.77
N THR A 408 -1.94 16.62 -18.04
CA THR A 408 -1.42 17.95 -18.41
C THR A 408 -2.39 19.06 -18.00
N GLN A 409 -3.69 18.85 -18.22
CA GLN A 409 -4.74 19.80 -17.80
C GLN A 409 -4.90 19.82 -16.28
N TYR A 410 -4.88 18.65 -15.64
CA TYR A 410 -4.92 18.54 -14.19
C TYR A 410 -3.74 19.30 -13.59
N ARG A 411 -2.51 19.08 -14.07
CA ARG A 411 -1.33 19.78 -13.59
C ARG A 411 -1.46 21.30 -13.66
N SER A 412 -1.90 21.84 -14.81
CA SER A 412 -2.02 23.28 -14.99
C SER A 412 -3.16 23.90 -14.18
N GLN A 413 -4.30 23.21 -14.04
CA GLN A 413 -5.48 23.74 -13.34
C GLN A 413 -5.41 23.52 -11.82
N PHE A 414 -4.99 22.33 -11.38
CA PHE A 414 -4.77 22.00 -9.97
C PHE A 414 -3.55 22.74 -9.40
N GLY A 415 -2.59 23.10 -10.26
CA GLY A 415 -1.40 23.85 -9.87
C GLY A 415 -0.40 23.00 -9.10
N THR A 416 -0.10 21.79 -9.61
CA THR A 416 0.98 20.94 -9.10
C THR A 416 2.20 21.01 -10.01
N SER A 417 3.41 20.85 -9.44
CA SER A 417 4.65 20.75 -10.22
C SER A 417 5.07 19.31 -10.54
N GLU A 418 4.25 18.32 -10.18
CA GLU A 418 4.46 16.93 -10.57
C GLU A 418 4.47 16.75 -12.09
N ALA A 419 5.26 15.79 -12.59
CA ALA A 419 5.32 15.53 -14.03
C ALA A 419 3.97 15.02 -14.56
N ALA A 420 3.52 15.51 -15.71
CA ALA A 420 2.34 14.94 -16.36
C ALA A 420 2.65 13.49 -16.78
N GLY A 421 1.68 12.58 -16.62
CA GLY A 421 1.89 11.14 -16.77
C GLY A 421 2.56 10.47 -15.56
N SER A 422 2.88 11.22 -14.50
CA SER A 422 3.38 10.64 -13.26
C SER A 422 2.30 9.78 -12.61
N THR A 423 2.68 8.57 -12.18
CA THR A 423 1.83 7.69 -11.38
C THR A 423 1.33 8.39 -10.10
N PHE A 424 2.08 9.36 -9.57
CA PHE A 424 1.69 10.12 -8.38
C PHE A 424 0.49 11.05 -8.61
N ILE A 425 0.27 11.52 -9.85
CA ILE A 425 -0.96 12.24 -10.23
C ILE A 425 -2.09 11.24 -10.49
N ILE A 426 -1.79 10.14 -11.17
CA ILE A 426 -2.78 9.21 -11.69
C ILE A 426 -3.37 8.32 -10.58
N TYR A 427 -2.55 7.72 -9.72
CA TYR A 427 -2.96 6.67 -8.79
C TYR A 427 -4.04 7.11 -7.80
N PRO A 428 -3.93 8.26 -7.09
CA PRO A 428 -5.00 8.68 -6.19
C PRO A 428 -6.33 8.91 -6.91
N ARG A 429 -6.29 9.44 -8.14
CA ARG A 429 -7.48 9.67 -8.98
C ARG A 429 -8.08 8.35 -9.47
N GLN A 430 -7.23 7.39 -9.86
CA GLN A 430 -7.60 6.03 -10.24
C GLN A 430 -8.34 5.30 -9.11
N ILE A 431 -7.82 5.35 -7.88
CA ILE A 431 -8.47 4.74 -6.72
C ILE A 431 -9.89 5.27 -6.54
N ARG A 432 -10.11 6.60 -6.62
CA ARG A 432 -11.45 7.17 -6.49
C ARG A 432 -12.40 6.72 -7.60
N ILE A 433 -11.98 6.74 -8.86
CA ILE A 433 -12.86 6.31 -9.96
C ILE A 433 -13.19 4.82 -9.89
N TYR A 434 -12.33 3.97 -9.32
CA TYR A 434 -12.67 2.56 -9.07
C TYR A 434 -13.81 2.45 -8.06
N LEU A 435 -13.76 3.23 -6.98
CA LEU A 435 -14.78 3.23 -5.94
C LEU A 435 -16.09 3.90 -6.40
N ASP A 436 -16.00 4.93 -7.22
CA ASP A 436 -17.18 5.54 -7.84
C ASP A 436 -17.89 4.53 -8.76
N GLN A 437 -17.14 3.75 -9.55
CA GLN A 437 -17.71 2.66 -10.35
C GLN A 437 -18.38 1.59 -9.46
N MET A 438 -17.71 1.10 -8.42
CA MET A 438 -18.26 0.09 -7.51
C MET A 438 -19.60 0.53 -6.90
N HIS A 439 -19.67 1.79 -6.49
CA HIS A 439 -20.81 2.35 -5.80
C HIS A 439 -21.84 3.01 -6.74
N ASN A 440 -21.67 2.91 -8.06
CA ASN A 440 -22.49 3.58 -9.07
C ASN A 440 -22.60 5.11 -8.90
N GLN A 441 -21.54 5.75 -8.40
CA GLN A 441 -21.55 7.17 -8.04
C GLN A 441 -21.21 8.07 -9.22
N LYS A 442 -22.15 8.94 -9.60
CA LYS A 442 -21.99 9.90 -10.71
C LYS A 442 -21.76 11.33 -10.22
N ASN A 443 -21.16 11.50 -9.05
CA ASN A 443 -20.83 12.82 -8.48
C ASN A 443 -19.79 13.56 -9.34
N TYR A 444 -18.96 12.81 -10.06
CA TYR A 444 -17.97 13.33 -10.98
C TYR A 444 -18.20 12.77 -12.38
N ASN A 445 -17.90 13.59 -13.40
CA ASN A 445 -18.13 13.21 -14.78
C ASN A 445 -17.05 12.22 -15.25
N SER A 446 -17.48 11.04 -15.70
CA SER A 446 -16.64 10.07 -16.38
C SER A 446 -17.49 9.08 -17.16
N ALA A 447 -17.10 8.79 -18.40
CA ALA A 447 -17.73 7.74 -19.18
C ALA A 447 -17.43 6.31 -18.66
N ALA A 448 -16.47 6.15 -17.74
CA ALA A 448 -16.22 4.86 -17.07
C ALA A 448 -17.36 4.47 -16.11
N ILE A 449 -18.09 5.46 -15.57
CA ILE A 449 -19.09 5.24 -14.53
C ILE A 449 -20.45 4.98 -15.20
N THR A 450 -20.66 3.71 -15.56
CA THR A 450 -21.90 3.25 -16.22
C THR A 450 -23.10 3.21 -15.26
N GLY A 451 -22.86 2.94 -13.98
CA GLY A 451 -23.87 2.98 -12.91
C GLY A 451 -24.77 1.73 -12.81
N ASN A 452 -24.25 0.57 -13.19
CA ASN A 452 -24.98 -0.70 -13.26
C ASN A 452 -24.31 -1.85 -12.47
N ASN A 453 -23.35 -1.55 -11.59
CA ASN A 453 -22.69 -2.55 -10.77
C ASN A 453 -23.59 -2.97 -9.60
N VAL A 454 -23.67 -4.28 -9.34
CA VAL A 454 -24.41 -4.84 -8.22
C VAL A 454 -23.43 -5.56 -7.31
N LEU A 455 -23.44 -5.25 -6.03
CA LEU A 455 -22.54 -5.80 -5.02
C LEU A 455 -23.38 -6.25 -3.82
N ARG A 456 -24.04 -7.40 -3.97
CA ARG A 456 -25.01 -7.92 -3.01
C ARG A 456 -24.32 -8.89 -2.06
N PHE A 457 -24.01 -8.42 -0.87
CA PHE A 457 -23.28 -9.17 0.14
C PHE A 457 -24.22 -9.87 1.12
N SER A 458 -24.01 -11.17 1.33
CA SER A 458 -24.66 -11.92 2.39
C SER A 458 -24.05 -11.53 3.74
N LEU A 459 -24.88 -11.24 4.74
CA LEU A 459 -24.39 -10.88 6.07
C LEU A 459 -23.75 -12.07 6.79
N LEU A 460 -24.01 -13.30 6.36
CA LEU A 460 -23.29 -14.50 6.80
C LEU A 460 -21.87 -14.57 6.23
N ASP A 461 -21.71 -14.30 4.92
CA ASP A 461 -20.37 -14.26 4.30
C ASP A 461 -19.52 -13.16 4.94
N VAL A 462 -20.10 -11.98 5.19
CA VAL A 462 -19.41 -10.88 5.87
C VAL A 462 -18.98 -11.29 7.29
N GLU A 463 -19.78 -12.08 8.02
CA GLU A 463 -19.38 -12.61 9.33
C GLU A 463 -18.13 -13.51 9.22
N TYR A 464 -18.11 -14.47 8.29
CA TYR A 464 -16.96 -15.37 8.11
C TYR A 464 -15.70 -14.60 7.70
N ILE A 465 -15.85 -13.61 6.82
CA ILE A 465 -14.75 -12.79 6.36
C ILE A 465 -14.25 -11.87 7.48
N PHE A 466 -15.14 -11.29 8.28
CA PHE A 466 -14.78 -10.51 9.46
C PHE A 466 -13.97 -11.34 10.47
N GLN A 467 -14.42 -12.57 10.76
CA GLN A 467 -13.69 -13.51 11.61
C GLN A 467 -12.31 -13.86 11.05
N ASN A 468 -12.22 -14.17 9.75
CA ASN A 468 -10.94 -14.49 9.12
C ASN A 468 -9.99 -13.29 9.13
N ALA A 469 -10.45 -12.12 8.71
CA ALA A 469 -9.66 -10.90 8.63
C ALA A 469 -9.17 -10.43 10.00
N MET A 470 -10.07 -10.24 10.98
CA MET A 470 -9.68 -9.84 12.32
C MET A 470 -8.85 -10.91 13.03
N GLY A 471 -9.12 -12.20 12.77
CA GLY A 471 -8.35 -13.32 13.30
C GLY A 471 -6.90 -13.39 12.80
N THR A 472 -6.55 -12.66 11.73
CA THR A 472 -5.15 -12.55 11.29
C THR A 472 -4.32 -11.59 12.13
N LEU A 473 -4.96 -10.74 12.94
CA LEU A 473 -4.29 -9.79 13.83
C LEU A 473 -3.95 -10.45 15.17
N ALA A 474 -2.87 -9.98 15.79
CA ALA A 474 -2.45 -10.44 17.11
C ALA A 474 -2.53 -9.34 18.19
N TYR A 475 -2.61 -9.73 19.45
CA TYR A 475 -2.68 -8.82 20.58
C TYR A 475 -2.11 -9.48 21.85
N VAL A 476 -1.87 -8.68 22.88
CA VAL A 476 -1.54 -9.17 24.22
C VAL A 476 -2.83 -9.29 25.02
N ASN A 477 -3.20 -10.51 25.40
CA ASN A 477 -4.41 -10.75 26.16
C ASN A 477 -4.26 -10.37 27.65
N SER A 478 -5.34 -10.47 28.41
CA SER A 478 -5.36 -10.18 29.86
C SER A 478 -4.44 -11.08 30.70
N SER A 479 -4.03 -12.23 30.17
CA SER A 479 -3.04 -13.14 30.75
C SER A 479 -1.60 -12.82 30.31
N ASN A 480 -1.37 -11.66 29.69
CA ASN A 480 -0.09 -11.23 29.14
C ASN A 480 0.49 -12.18 28.07
N GLN A 481 -0.37 -12.91 27.36
CA GLN A 481 0.03 -13.81 26.29
C GLN A 481 -0.13 -13.12 24.94
N TYR A 482 0.88 -13.27 24.10
CA TYR A 482 0.83 -12.79 22.73
C TYR A 482 0.12 -13.82 21.84
N VAL A 483 -1.12 -13.53 21.45
CA VAL A 483 -2.02 -14.47 20.77
C VAL A 483 -2.68 -13.81 19.56
N TYR A 484 -3.18 -14.63 18.64
CA TYR A 484 -4.07 -14.14 17.59
C TYR A 484 -5.45 -13.78 18.18
N VAL A 485 -6.18 -12.89 17.54
CA VAL A 485 -7.59 -12.62 17.86
C VAL A 485 -8.39 -13.92 17.67
N ASP A 486 -9.15 -14.30 18.70
CA ASP A 486 -10.03 -15.46 18.65
C ASP A 486 -11.23 -15.18 17.72
N LYS A 487 -11.46 -16.07 16.76
CA LYS A 487 -12.53 -15.94 15.77
C LYS A 487 -13.93 -15.97 16.40
N ASN A 488 -14.13 -16.70 17.50
CA ASN A 488 -15.42 -16.71 18.20
C ASN A 488 -15.71 -15.38 18.91
N ILE A 489 -14.68 -14.67 19.38
CA ILE A 489 -14.85 -13.32 19.93
C ILE A 489 -15.21 -12.35 18.79
N ALA A 490 -14.52 -12.45 17.64
CA ALA A 490 -14.86 -11.66 16.45
C ALA A 490 -16.29 -11.93 15.95
N LYS A 491 -16.71 -13.20 15.93
CA LYS A 491 -18.08 -13.63 15.63
C LYS A 491 -19.10 -12.95 16.54
N THR A 492 -18.90 -13.08 17.85
CA THR A 492 -19.80 -12.53 18.87
C THR A 492 -19.91 -11.00 18.75
N ALA A 493 -18.78 -10.32 18.52
CA ALA A 493 -18.75 -8.88 18.31
C ALA A 493 -19.57 -8.44 17.08
N TYR A 494 -19.47 -9.20 15.98
CA TYR A 494 -20.22 -8.97 14.74
C TYR A 494 -21.72 -9.23 14.91
N GLU A 495 -22.12 -10.37 15.49
CA GLU A 495 -23.55 -10.68 15.69
C GLU A 495 -24.23 -9.69 16.64
N ASN A 496 -23.52 -9.22 17.67
CA ASN A 496 -24.01 -8.15 18.54
C ASN A 496 -24.19 -6.83 17.80
N ALA A 497 -23.29 -6.48 16.86
CA ALA A 497 -23.43 -5.31 16.00
C ALA A 497 -24.65 -5.46 15.07
N LEU A 498 -24.77 -6.62 14.41
CA LEU A 498 -25.88 -6.98 13.53
C LEU A 498 -27.23 -6.86 14.23
N SER A 499 -27.37 -7.47 15.41
CA SER A 499 -28.58 -7.39 16.24
C SER A 499 -28.93 -5.95 16.62
N SER A 500 -27.94 -5.16 17.06
CA SER A 500 -28.17 -3.77 17.47
C SER A 500 -28.54 -2.81 16.33
N LEU A 501 -28.26 -3.20 15.08
CA LEU A 501 -28.63 -2.45 13.88
C LEU A 501 -29.94 -2.95 13.25
N GLY A 502 -30.60 -3.94 13.87
CA GLY A 502 -31.83 -4.55 13.33
C GLY A 502 -31.60 -5.31 12.02
N LEU A 503 -30.38 -5.81 11.80
CA LEU A 503 -30.03 -6.63 10.62
C LEU A 503 -30.16 -8.12 10.95
N SER A 504 -30.31 -8.95 9.92
CA SER A 504 -30.43 -10.41 10.05
C SER A 504 -29.23 -11.11 9.43
N LEU A 505 -28.71 -12.16 10.07
CA LEU A 505 -27.55 -12.92 9.57
C LEU A 505 -27.81 -13.55 8.19
N ASN A 506 -29.06 -13.94 7.93
CA ASN A 506 -29.50 -14.45 6.62
C ASN A 506 -29.86 -13.34 5.62
N GLY A 507 -29.66 -12.08 6.00
CA GLY A 507 -29.94 -10.89 5.19
C GLY A 507 -28.86 -10.59 4.17
N PHE A 508 -29.15 -9.59 3.33
CA PHE A 508 -28.23 -9.11 2.30
C PHE A 508 -28.22 -7.58 2.27
N LEU A 509 -27.07 -6.99 1.94
CA LEU A 509 -26.93 -5.57 1.65
C LEU A 509 -26.33 -5.40 0.26
N ASN A 510 -26.90 -4.52 -0.58
CA ASN A 510 -26.30 -4.15 -1.85
C ASN A 510 -25.48 -2.86 -1.70
N ILE A 511 -24.16 -2.95 -1.59
CA ILE A 511 -23.33 -1.74 -1.37
C ILE A 511 -23.23 -0.84 -2.61
N GLY A 512 -23.73 -1.28 -3.77
CA GLY A 512 -23.98 -0.42 -4.93
C GLY A 512 -25.16 0.54 -4.73
N VAL A 513 -25.95 0.37 -3.66
CA VAL A 513 -27.06 1.24 -3.25
C VAL A 513 -26.65 2.02 -2.00
N ALA A 514 -26.80 3.36 -2.05
CA ALA A 514 -26.32 4.25 -0.99
C ALA A 514 -26.85 3.90 0.42
N ALA A 515 -28.14 3.60 0.55
CA ALA A 515 -28.75 3.28 1.84
C ALA A 515 -28.22 1.97 2.46
N ASP A 516 -28.03 0.93 1.65
CA ASP A 516 -27.50 -0.36 2.10
C ASP A 516 -26.00 -0.27 2.41
N LYS A 517 -25.26 0.53 1.64
CA LYS A 517 -23.85 0.82 1.90
C LYS A 517 -23.62 1.49 3.25
N VAL A 518 -24.46 2.46 3.63
CA VAL A 518 -24.41 3.09 4.96
C VAL A 518 -24.59 2.03 6.06
N LYS A 519 -25.59 1.15 5.94
CA LYS A 519 -25.79 0.05 6.90
C LYS A 519 -24.60 -0.91 6.96
N PHE A 520 -23.98 -1.20 5.82
CA PHE A 520 -22.81 -2.06 5.76
C PHE A 520 -21.62 -1.42 6.49
N PHE A 521 -21.38 -0.12 6.29
CA PHE A 521 -20.32 0.60 7.01
C PHE A 521 -20.58 0.68 8.52
N ASP A 522 -21.82 1.00 8.92
CA ASP A 522 -22.21 1.05 10.33
C ASP A 522 -22.03 -0.32 11.01
N LEU A 523 -22.32 -1.41 10.29
CA LEU A 523 -22.10 -2.78 10.76
C LEU A 523 -20.61 -3.07 10.99
N LEU A 524 -19.73 -2.73 10.04
CA LEU A 524 -18.30 -2.92 10.20
C LEU A 524 -17.73 -2.07 11.35
N ASP A 525 -18.10 -0.79 11.42
CA ASP A 525 -17.69 0.13 12.49
C ASP A 525 -18.04 -0.43 13.87
N LYS A 526 -19.30 -0.85 14.03
CA LYS A 526 -19.79 -1.35 15.30
C LYS A 526 -19.20 -2.71 15.65
N SER A 527 -18.92 -3.57 14.66
CA SER A 527 -18.25 -4.87 14.86
C SER A 527 -16.82 -4.69 15.36
N ILE A 528 -16.05 -3.77 14.76
CA ILE A 528 -14.67 -3.47 15.18
C ILE A 528 -14.65 -2.85 16.58
N ASN A 529 -15.55 -1.91 16.86
CA ASN A 529 -15.67 -1.31 18.19
C ASN A 529 -16.03 -2.34 19.26
N ASN A 530 -17.03 -3.19 19.01
CA ASN A 530 -17.42 -4.27 19.91
C ASN A 530 -16.23 -5.22 20.15
N LEU A 531 -15.49 -5.60 19.10
CA LEU A 531 -14.36 -6.50 19.20
C LEU A 531 -13.22 -5.88 20.03
N ALA A 532 -12.87 -4.62 19.77
CA ALA A 532 -11.86 -3.89 20.53
C ALA A 532 -12.23 -3.84 22.03
N SER A 533 -13.50 -3.56 22.35
CA SER A 533 -14.02 -3.59 23.71
C SER A 533 -13.96 -4.98 24.34
N SER A 534 -14.39 -6.04 23.64
CA SER A 534 -14.36 -7.41 24.15
C SER A 534 -12.95 -7.92 24.43
N LEU A 535 -11.97 -7.53 23.62
CA LEU A 535 -10.57 -7.90 23.81
C LEU A 535 -9.83 -7.00 24.80
N ASN A 536 -10.45 -5.88 25.21
CA ASN A 536 -9.79 -4.78 25.92
C ASN A 536 -8.50 -4.34 25.22
N THR A 537 -8.57 -4.12 23.91
CA THR A 537 -7.42 -3.77 23.08
C THR A 537 -7.66 -2.48 22.30
N ASP A 538 -6.60 -1.70 22.11
CA ASP A 538 -6.60 -0.58 21.19
C ASP A 538 -5.87 -0.99 19.90
N PHE A 539 -6.63 -1.25 18.85
CA PHE A 539 -6.04 -1.58 17.54
C PHE A 539 -5.20 -0.42 16.98
N GLY A 540 -5.48 0.84 17.38
CA GLY A 540 -4.71 2.03 17.04
C GLY A 540 -3.50 2.28 17.95
N ALA A 541 -3.25 1.39 18.91
CA ALA A 541 -2.06 1.44 19.73
C ALA A 541 -0.81 1.36 18.86
N VAL A 542 0.26 1.97 19.36
CA VAL A 542 1.50 2.12 18.63
C VAL A 542 2.60 1.54 19.51
N THR A 543 3.37 0.60 18.98
CA THR A 543 4.30 -0.20 19.78
C THR A 543 5.74 -0.08 19.25
N GLN A 544 6.69 0.23 20.14
CA GLN A 544 8.11 0.40 19.82
C GLN A 544 8.94 -0.88 20.01
N THR A 545 8.33 -1.92 20.58
CA THR A 545 9.00 -3.15 21.00
C THR A 545 8.34 -4.35 20.33
N THR A 546 9.20 -5.25 19.83
CA THR A 546 8.80 -6.58 19.35
C THR A 546 8.41 -7.44 20.55
N ILE A 547 7.30 -8.17 20.49
CA ILE A 547 6.96 -9.15 21.54
C ILE A 547 7.64 -10.48 21.22
N GLY A 548 8.41 -11.03 22.16
CA GLY A 548 9.03 -12.35 22.01
C GLY A 548 10.40 -12.37 21.33
N ALA A 549 11.15 -11.26 21.29
CA ALA A 549 12.59 -11.33 21.10
C ALA A 549 13.19 -12.12 22.29
N THR A 550 13.56 -13.37 22.06
CA THR A 550 14.23 -14.20 23.06
C THR A 550 15.59 -13.58 23.39
N SER A 551 15.72 -12.91 24.53
CA SER A 551 16.89 -13.13 25.38
C SER A 551 16.64 -14.42 26.14
N GLY A 552 17.59 -15.36 26.07
CA GLY A 552 17.51 -16.70 26.67
C GLY A 552 16.95 -16.70 28.09
N GLY A 553 16.12 -17.71 28.35
CA GLY A 553 15.28 -17.80 29.54
C GLY A 553 16.02 -17.94 30.87
N GLY A 554 15.29 -17.64 31.94
CA GLY A 554 15.68 -17.89 33.32
C GLY A 554 14.45 -17.82 34.20
N ASN A 555 14.07 -18.99 34.71
CA ASN A 555 12.86 -19.33 35.45
C ASN A 555 12.65 -18.51 36.73
N SER A 556 11.39 -18.26 37.08
CA SER A 556 10.97 -17.58 38.31
C SER A 556 11.09 -18.52 39.52
N GLY A 557 11.97 -18.20 40.46
CA GLY A 557 12.01 -18.75 41.81
C GLY A 557 12.44 -17.65 42.79
N GLY A 558 11.64 -17.39 43.82
CA GLY A 558 11.84 -16.25 44.72
C GLY A 558 13.02 -16.40 45.70
N GLY A 559 13.62 -15.25 46.08
CA GLY A 559 14.48 -15.11 47.27
C GLY A 559 15.71 -14.19 47.10
N THR A 560 15.65 -13.00 47.72
CA THR A 560 16.77 -12.10 48.13
C THR A 560 17.73 -11.51 47.07
N ASN A 561 17.40 -10.27 46.65
CA ASN A 561 18.18 -9.14 46.12
C ASN A 561 19.63 -9.34 45.64
N CYS A 562 19.78 -9.66 44.36
CA CYS A 562 20.88 -9.17 43.51
C CYS A 562 20.29 -8.70 42.18
N ILE A 563 20.62 -7.48 41.74
CA ILE A 563 20.17 -7.01 40.43
C ILE A 563 21.06 -7.70 39.38
N ASN A 564 20.47 -8.63 38.63
CA ASN A 564 21.15 -9.30 37.53
C ASN A 564 21.49 -8.30 36.42
N SER A 565 22.68 -8.46 35.84
CA SER A 565 23.12 -7.66 34.69
C SER A 565 22.13 -7.77 33.53
N THR A 566 21.74 -6.63 32.96
CA THR A 566 20.84 -6.53 31.80
C THR A 566 21.55 -6.78 30.46
N GLY A 567 22.86 -7.05 30.48
CA GLY A 567 23.66 -7.33 29.29
C GLY A 567 25.13 -6.92 29.44
N THR A 568 25.97 -7.29 28.47
CA THR A 568 27.37 -6.83 28.41
C THR A 568 27.47 -5.58 27.56
N TYR A 569 28.05 -4.50 28.09
CA TYR A 569 28.24 -3.26 27.34
C TYR A 569 29.02 -3.53 26.03
N PRO A 570 28.57 -3.02 24.86
CA PRO A 570 27.53 -2.00 24.68
C PRO A 570 26.11 -2.52 24.38
N ALA A 571 25.84 -3.81 24.55
CA ALA A 571 24.51 -4.37 24.28
C ALA A 571 23.45 -3.78 25.24
N GLY A 572 22.37 -3.23 24.69
CA GLY A 572 21.35 -2.49 25.46
C GLY A 572 21.57 -0.96 25.50
N ARG A 573 22.61 -0.44 24.83
CA ARG A 573 22.80 1.01 24.69
C ARG A 573 21.58 1.66 24.03
N GLY A 574 21.06 2.70 24.67
CA GLY A 574 19.79 3.36 24.35
C GLY A 574 18.68 3.07 25.38
N SER A 575 18.79 2.00 26.18
CA SER A 575 17.81 1.62 27.19
C SER A 575 18.30 1.73 28.63
N TYR A 576 19.59 2.05 28.86
CA TYR A 576 20.10 2.20 30.22
C TYR A 576 19.44 3.39 30.91
N THR A 577 18.88 3.17 32.08
CA THR A 577 18.41 4.21 32.99
C THR A 577 19.40 4.36 34.15
N SER A 578 19.22 5.40 34.97
CA SER A 578 20.00 5.50 36.21
C SER A 578 19.72 4.25 37.06
N ASN A 579 20.78 3.61 37.57
CA ASN A 579 20.80 2.32 38.26
C ASN A 579 20.74 1.05 37.40
N THR A 580 20.72 1.13 36.07
CA THR A 580 20.87 -0.08 35.24
C THR A 580 22.22 -0.74 35.52
N VAL A 581 22.20 -2.04 35.83
CA VAL A 581 23.41 -2.86 36.03
C VAL A 581 23.73 -3.60 34.73
N ILE A 582 24.97 -3.47 34.27
CA ILE A 582 25.52 -4.17 33.10
C ILE A 582 26.85 -4.83 33.46
N THR A 583 27.32 -5.71 32.59
CA THR A 583 28.66 -6.27 32.64
C THR A 583 29.59 -5.44 31.75
N GLY A 584 30.68 -4.93 32.29
CA GLY A 584 31.73 -4.25 31.53
C GLY A 584 32.49 -5.24 30.65
N THR A 585 33.28 -4.73 29.71
CA THR A 585 34.12 -5.58 28.84
C THR A 585 35.21 -6.33 29.60
N ASP A 586 35.51 -5.91 30.83
CA ASP A 586 36.42 -6.57 31.77
C ASP A 586 35.72 -7.65 32.64
N GLY A 587 34.45 -7.94 32.37
CA GLY A 587 33.68 -8.98 33.06
C GLY A 587 33.14 -8.56 34.44
N LYS A 588 33.38 -7.33 34.89
CA LYS A 588 32.87 -6.81 36.17
C LYS A 588 31.52 -6.15 36.00
N LEU A 589 30.76 -6.03 37.10
CA LEU A 589 29.46 -5.35 37.07
C LEU A 589 29.61 -3.85 37.30
N TYR A 590 28.84 -3.08 36.55
CA TYR A 590 28.78 -1.63 36.64
C TYR A 590 27.34 -1.16 36.68
N LYS A 591 27.07 -0.19 37.55
CA LYS A 591 25.79 0.49 37.66
C LYS A 591 25.86 1.84 36.96
N CYS A 592 24.90 2.12 36.07
CA CYS A 592 24.81 3.40 35.37
C CYS A 592 24.44 4.53 36.33
N ASN A 593 25.22 5.61 36.32
CA ASN A 593 24.96 6.80 37.12
C ASN A 593 24.11 7.80 36.32
N ILE A 594 24.54 8.12 35.09
CA ILE A 594 23.94 9.14 34.22
C ILE A 594 23.57 8.50 32.88
N ALA A 595 22.27 8.28 32.66
CA ALA A 595 21.74 7.57 31.49
C ALA A 595 22.25 8.14 30.16
N GLY A 596 22.33 9.47 30.01
CA GLY A 596 22.84 10.10 28.78
C GLY A 596 24.28 9.71 28.44
N TRP A 597 25.12 9.49 29.45
CA TRP A 597 26.53 9.12 29.26
C TRP A 597 26.70 7.61 29.08
N CYS A 598 25.96 6.82 29.87
CA CYS A 598 25.91 5.36 29.71
C CYS A 598 25.45 4.95 28.30
N ASN A 599 24.53 5.71 27.72
CA ASN A 599 23.97 5.46 26.39
C ASN A 599 24.70 6.15 25.23
N SER A 600 25.85 6.80 25.48
CA SER A 600 26.56 7.55 24.45
C SER A 600 26.99 6.68 23.26
N VAL A 601 26.48 6.99 22.07
CA VAL A 601 26.85 6.35 20.80
C VAL A 601 28.08 7.05 20.23
N GLY A 602 29.15 6.30 19.94
CA GLY A 602 30.45 6.86 19.51
C GLY A 602 31.33 7.42 20.64
N GLY A 603 30.80 7.59 21.85
CA GLY A 603 31.53 8.07 23.03
C GLY A 603 32.21 6.97 23.86
N ALA A 604 32.47 5.79 23.31
CA ALA A 604 33.09 4.68 24.05
C ALA A 604 34.47 5.05 24.61
N TRP A 605 35.25 5.86 23.88
CA TRP A 605 36.53 6.40 24.32
C TRP A 605 36.42 7.25 25.60
N ALA A 606 35.24 7.82 25.88
CA ALA A 606 34.98 8.66 27.03
C ALA A 606 34.22 7.91 28.14
N TYR A 607 33.17 7.15 27.83
CA TYR A 607 32.20 6.67 28.82
C TYR A 607 32.01 5.15 28.86
N ALA A 608 32.83 4.36 28.14
CA ALA A 608 32.76 2.91 28.27
C ALA A 608 33.19 2.48 29.69
N PRO A 609 32.43 1.63 30.39
CA PRO A 609 32.78 1.17 31.74
C PRO A 609 34.19 0.57 31.73
N SER A 610 34.96 0.82 32.81
CA SER A 610 36.36 0.36 32.99
C SER A 610 37.42 0.99 32.05
N THR A 611 37.04 1.47 30.87
CA THR A 611 38.00 1.79 29.79
C THR A 611 37.94 3.23 29.25
N GLY A 612 36.81 3.93 29.39
CA GLY A 612 36.65 5.30 28.91
C GLY A 612 37.33 6.33 29.81
N LEU A 613 37.82 7.44 29.25
CA LEU A 613 38.54 8.49 30.00
C LEU A 613 37.76 9.06 31.20
N TYR A 614 36.43 9.04 31.14
CA TYR A 614 35.48 9.56 32.14
C TYR A 614 34.50 8.47 32.60
N TRP A 615 34.91 7.19 32.54
CA TRP A 615 34.01 6.08 32.81
C TRP A 615 33.45 6.09 34.23
N SER A 616 34.23 6.55 35.21
CA SER A 616 33.84 6.60 36.63
C SER A 616 32.72 7.61 36.90
N ASP A 617 32.52 8.58 36.00
CA ASP A 617 31.42 9.53 36.11
C ASP A 617 30.13 8.95 35.51
N ALA A 618 30.25 8.15 34.46
CA ALA A 618 29.13 7.46 33.84
C ALA A 618 28.70 6.20 34.60
N TRP A 619 29.63 5.52 35.28
CA TRP A 619 29.42 4.20 35.90
C TRP A 619 30.07 4.07 37.27
N SER A 620 29.40 3.38 38.19
CA SER A 620 29.98 2.93 39.46
C SER A 620 30.18 1.41 39.46
N PRO A 621 31.31 0.89 39.97
CA PRO A 621 31.45 -0.56 40.20
C PRO A 621 30.32 -1.09 41.08
N TYR A 622 29.83 -2.27 40.74
CA TYR A 622 28.75 -2.94 41.46
C TYR A 622 29.20 -4.32 41.93
N SER A 623 28.97 -4.64 43.19
CA SER A 623 29.22 -5.97 43.76
C SER A 623 27.96 -6.47 44.46
N CYS A 624 27.63 -7.74 44.21
CA CYS A 624 26.63 -8.47 44.96
C CYS A 624 27.24 -8.89 46.30
N ASN A 625 26.56 -8.60 47.42
CA ASN A 625 26.92 -9.12 48.74
C ASN A 625 25.96 -10.25 49.14
#